data_AF-A0A354G1P2-F1
#
_entry.id   AF-A0A354G1P2-F1
#
_cell.length_a   1.000
_cell.length_b   1.000
_cell.length_c   1.000
_cell.angle_alpha   90.00
_cell.angle_beta   90.00
_cell.angle_gamma   90.00
#
_symmetry.space_group_name_H-M   'P 1'
#
loop_
_entity.id
_entity.type
_entity.pdbx_description
1 polymer ?
#
loop_
_entity_poly.entity_id
_entity_poly.type
_entity_poly.pdbx_seq_one_letter_code
_entity_poly.pdbx_strand_id
1 'polypeptide(L)' 'MTREQYLKIIEREIHNINKRIDAKIIQGIDYTREAREHKQLLHKIRQHKRRGFLGNFLNLLNRLPQFSNI' A
#
# COMPACT_ATOMS: atom_id res chain seq x y z
N MET A 1 -21.87 5.02 0.61
CA MET A 1 -20.41 5.10 0.43
C MET A 1 -20.12 6.04 -0.72
N THR A 2 -19.46 7.17 -0.47
CA THR A 2 -18.96 8.04 -1.54
C THR A 2 -17.67 7.47 -2.13
N ARG A 3 -17.33 7.82 -3.37
CA ARG A 3 -16.09 7.39 -4.04
C ARG A 3 -14.83 7.71 -3.21
N GLU A 4 -14.86 8.82 -2.49
CA GLU A 4 -13.77 9.25 -1.61
C GLU A 4 -13.67 8.38 -0.35
N GLN A 5 -14.79 8.01 0.25
CA GLN A 5 -14.81 7.09 1.39
C GLN A 5 -14.26 5.72 1.00
N TYR A 6 -14.63 5.23 -0.19
CA TYR A 6 -14.10 3.98 -0.73
C TYR A 6 -12.57 4.02 -0.91
N LEU A 7 -12.04 5.11 -1.48
CA LEU A 7 -10.59 5.28 -1.63
C LEU A 7 -9.87 5.36 -0.28
N LYS A 8 -10.42 6.10 0.69
CA LYS A 8 -9.85 6.18 2.05
C LYS A 8 -9.79 4.82 2.75
N ILE A 9 -10.79 3.97 2.54
CA ILE A 9 -10.82 2.61 3.10
C ILE A 9 -9.70 1.77 2.47
N ILE A 10 -9.53 1.82 1.14
CA ILE A 10 -8.44 1.06 0.49
C ILE A 10 -7.06 1.59 0.90
N GLU A 11 -6.90 2.91 1.03
CA GLU A 11 -5.64 3.52 1.50
C GLU A 11 -5.28 3.04 2.92
N ARG A 12 -6.26 2.96 3.83
CA ARG A 12 -6.07 2.41 5.18
C ARG A 12 -5.66 0.93 5.12
N GLU A 13 -6.28 0.16 4.25
CA GLU A 13 -5.99 -1.27 4.14
C GLU A 13 -4.59 -1.53 3.58
N ILE A 14 -4.16 -0.75 2.57
CA ILE A 14 -2.79 -0.76 2.07
C ILE A 14 -1.78 -0.46 3.19
N HIS A 15 -2.06 0.55 4.01
CA HIS A 15 -1.20 0.90 5.12
C HIS A 15 -1.10 -0.24 6.17
N ASN A 16 -2.21 -0.93 6.46
CA ASN A 16 -2.22 -2.08 7.36
C ASN A 16 -1.41 -3.25 6.80
N ILE A 17 -1.51 -3.52 5.49
CA ILE A 17 -0.72 -4.57 4.83
C ILE A 17 0.77 -4.24 4.90
N ASN A 18 1.17 -2.99 4.70
CA ASN A 18 2.57 -2.59 4.83
C ASN A 18 3.11 -2.86 6.23
N LYS A 19 2.38 -2.50 7.28
CA LYS A 19 2.76 -2.82 8.67
C LYS A 19 2.97 -4.32 8.90
N ARG A 20 2.13 -5.16 8.29
CA ARG A 20 2.28 -6.62 8.35
C ARG A 20 3.50 -7.11 7.59
N ILE A 21 3.77 -6.56 6.40
CA ILE A 21 4.98 -6.87 5.62
C ILE A 21 6.22 -6.49 6.41
N ASP A 22 6.25 -5.30 7.01
CA ASP A 22 7.39 -4.82 7.80
C ASP A 22 7.67 -5.72 8.99
N ALA A 23 6.63 -6.09 9.75
CA ALA A 23 6.76 -7.03 10.86
C ALA A 23 7.32 -8.39 10.39
N LYS A 24 6.87 -8.88 9.22
CA LYS A 24 7.33 -10.14 8.63
C LYS A 24 8.78 -10.05 8.13
N ILE A 25 9.19 -8.93 7.54
CA ILE A 25 10.56 -8.67 7.14
C ILE A 25 11.49 -8.69 8.36
N ILE A 26 11.12 -7.99 9.44
CA ILE A 26 11.90 -7.97 10.69
C ILE A 26 12.04 -9.37 11.28
N GLN A 27 10.98 -10.17 11.22
CA GLN A 27 10.97 -11.55 11.70
C GLN A 27 11.67 -12.55 10.74
N GLY A 28 12.05 -12.12 9.54
CA GLY A 28 12.64 -12.99 8.51
C GLY A 28 11.67 -14.05 7.97
N ILE A 29 10.36 -13.82 8.06
CA ILE A 29 9.33 -14.75 7.61
C ILE A 29 8.73 -14.32 6.27
N ASP A 30 8.16 -15.29 5.55
CA ASP A 30 7.58 -15.04 4.24
C ASP A 30 6.40 -14.05 4.29
N TYR A 31 6.44 -13.06 3.40
CA TYR A 31 5.45 -12.00 3.22
C TYR A 31 4.85 -11.98 1.80
N THR A 32 5.10 -13.02 0.99
CA THR A 32 4.63 -13.08 -0.41
C THR A 32 3.11 -12.92 -0.53
N ARG A 33 2.34 -13.47 0.41
CA ARG A 33 0.88 -13.35 0.44
C ARG A 33 0.45 -11.90 0.62
N GLU A 34 0.97 -11.22 1.63
CA GLU A 34 0.69 -9.82 1.93
C GLU A 34 1.11 -8.89 0.77
N ALA A 35 2.27 -9.17 0.15
CA ALA A 35 2.70 -8.42 -1.04
C ALA A 35 1.74 -8.59 -2.23
N ARG A 36 1.16 -9.79 -2.41
CA ARG A 36 0.18 -10.07 -3.47
C ARG A 36 -1.13 -9.33 -3.21
N GLU A 37 -1.62 -9.33 -1.98
CA GLU A 37 -2.79 -8.57 -1.54
C GLU A 37 -2.59 -7.06 -1.74
N HIS A 38 -1.44 -6.53 -1.32
CA HIS A 38 -1.06 -5.14 -1.52
C HIS A 38 -1.12 -4.74 -3.01
N LYS A 39 -0.55 -5.56 -3.89
CA LYS A 39 -0.57 -5.33 -5.34
C LYS A 39 -1.98 -5.34 -5.93
N GLN A 40 -2.87 -6.20 -5.43
CA GLN A 40 -4.27 -6.22 -5.87
C GLN A 40 -5.02 -4.95 -5.46
N LEU A 41 -4.83 -4.47 -4.23
CA LEU A 41 -5.45 -3.22 -3.75
C LEU A 41 -4.96 -2.00 -4.54
N LEU A 42 -3.66 -1.94 -4.84
CA LEU A 42 -3.11 -0.91 -5.72
C LEU A 42 -3.74 -0.92 -7.11
N HIS A 43 -4.01 -2.10 -7.66
CA HIS A 43 -4.70 -2.22 -8.94
C HIS A 43 -6.13 -1.66 -8.86
N LYS A 44 -6.87 -1.96 -7.79
CA LYS A 44 -8.22 -1.41 -7.55
C LYS A 44 -8.20 0.12 -7.45
N ILE A 45 -7.27 0.70 -6.70
CA ILE A 45 -7.10 2.17 -6.64
C ILE A 45 -6.81 2.73 -8.03
N ARG A 46 -5.91 2.10 -8.80
CA ARG A 46 -5.51 2.58 -10.12
C ARG A 46 -6.69 2.62 -11.09
N GLN A 47 -7.56 1.62 -11.07
CA GLN A 47 -8.77 1.60 -11.89
C GLN A 47 -9.72 2.75 -11.50
N HIS A 48 -9.84 3.04 -10.20
CA HIS A 48 -10.70 4.11 -9.71
C HIS A 48 -10.11 5.52 -9.76
N LYS A 49 -8.79 5.71 -9.96
CA LYS A 49 -8.09 7.01 -9.87
C LYS A 49 -7.34 7.42 -11.16
N ARG A 50 -7.70 6.85 -12.31
CA ARG A 50 -6.96 7.01 -13.57
C ARG A 50 -7.15 8.39 -14.23
N ARG A 51 -6.31 9.37 -13.84
CA ARG A 51 -5.78 10.52 -14.63
C ARG A 51 -4.78 11.32 -13.76
N GLY A 52 -3.48 11.14 -13.95
CA GLY A 52 -2.44 12.12 -13.56
C GLY A 52 -1.66 11.93 -12.24
N PHE A 53 -2.29 11.56 -11.11
CA PHE A 53 -1.70 11.90 -9.79
C PHE A 53 -0.76 10.89 -9.10
N LEU A 54 -0.60 9.64 -9.57
CA LEU A 54 0.12 8.58 -8.81
C LEU A 54 1.47 8.13 -9.38
N GLY A 55 1.98 8.75 -10.46
CA GLY A 55 3.34 8.47 -10.95
C GLY A 55 4.41 8.76 -9.89
N ASN A 56 4.19 9.78 -9.05
CA ASN A 56 5.13 10.16 -7.99
C ASN A 56 4.96 9.33 -6.71
N PHE A 57 3.75 8.89 -6.36
CA PHE A 57 3.50 8.18 -5.09
C PHE A 57 3.99 6.72 -5.12
N LEU A 58 3.88 6.05 -6.26
CA LEU A 58 4.43 4.70 -6.45
C LEU A 58 5.97 4.71 -6.49
N ASN A 59 6.56 5.78 -7.06
CA ASN A 59 8.01 5.99 -7.00
C ASN A 59 8.50 6.32 -5.59
N LEU A 60 7.67 6.98 -4.77
CA LEU A 60 8.00 7.28 -3.36
C LEU A 60 7.89 6.03 -2.47
N LEU A 61 6.83 5.23 -2.61
CA LEU A 61 6.67 3.97 -1.85
C LEU A 61 7.72 2.91 -2.21
N ASN A 62 8.17 2.84 -3.46
CA ASN A 62 9.32 2.00 -3.84
C ASN A 62 10.68 2.58 -3.40
N ARG A 63 10.74 3.83 -2.91
CA ARG A 63 11.99 4.52 -2.50
C ARG A 63 12.11 4.82 -1.01
N LEU A 64 11.10 4.55 -0.17
CA LEU A 64 11.19 4.86 1.25
C LEU A 64 11.96 3.76 2.00
N PRO A 65 13.15 4.04 2.58
CA PRO A 65 13.61 3.27 3.72
C PRO A 65 12.65 3.57 4.87
N GLN A 66 12.01 2.53 5.42
CA GLN A 66 11.00 2.67 6.46
C GLN A 66 11.68 2.95 7.82
N PHE A 67 12.24 4.15 7.96
CA PHE A 67 12.61 4.72 9.25
C PHE A 67 11.85 6.03 9.43
N SER A 68 10.81 6.00 10.26
CA SER A 68 10.52 7.12 11.16
C SER A 68 9.47 6.73 12.20
N ASN A 69 9.94 6.81 13.45
CA ASN A 69 9.23 6.92 14.73
C ASN A 69 8.88 5.61 15.44
N ILE A 70 9.75 5.29 16.43
CA ILE A 70 9.44 5.11 17.86
C ILE A 70 8.01 4.62 18.16
#